data_AF-A0A357L6A5-F1
#
_entry.id   AF-A0A357L6A5-F1
#
_cell.length_a   1.000
_cell.length_b   1.000
_cell.length_c   1.000
_cell.angle_alpha   90.00
_cell.angle_beta   90.00
_cell.angle_gamma   90.00
#
_symmetry.space_group_name_H-M   'P 1'
#
loop_
_entity.id
_entity.type
_entity.pdbx_description
1 polymer ?
#
loop_
_entity_poly.entity_id
_entity_poly.type
_entity_poly.pdbx_seq_one_letter_code
_entity_poly.pdbx_strand_id
1 'polypeptide(L)'
;MGLTLLILATCIIFGAIAYFAARGPLPVPDIKAAIKEAEPKRFSPKNTLFIIGPTANHNACRMQRRLLKPAIAALIREDVSVIEVYGLTRPTKNGEQMEWLDASLLRHAMDAEEGFFVIFVDAEGKTLFRSEAPMLARDIIERASLGVDRGPGGAPTKKSLVLKKLRAA
;
A
#
# COMPACT_ATOMS: atom_id res chain seq x y z
N MET A 1 -39.16 -43.19 -15.59
CA MET A 1 -39.38 -41.78 -15.97
C MET A 1 -40.02 -40.91 -14.88
N GLY A 2 -40.68 -41.46 -13.85
CA GLY A 2 -41.28 -40.64 -12.77
C GLY A 2 -40.27 -40.01 -11.79
N LEU A 3 -39.18 -40.72 -11.46
CA LEU A 3 -38.18 -40.26 -10.48
C LEU A 3 -37.42 -39.01 -10.96
N THR A 4 -37.07 -38.96 -12.25
CA THR A 4 -36.36 -37.83 -12.87
C THR A 4 -37.22 -36.57 -12.93
N LEU A 5 -38.53 -36.71 -13.14
CA LEU A 5 -39.48 -35.59 -13.10
C LEU A 5 -39.64 -35.05 -11.67
N LEU A 6 -39.61 -35.92 -10.66
CA LEU A 6 -39.69 -35.54 -9.25
C LEU A 6 -38.47 -34.72 -8.79
N ILE A 7 -37.27 -35.10 -9.23
CA ILE A 7 -36.03 -34.38 -8.95
C ILE A 7 -36.03 -33.00 -9.63
N LEU A 8 -36.42 -32.94 -10.91
CA LEU A 8 -36.54 -31.67 -11.63
C LEU A 8 -37.56 -30.72 -10.99
N ALA A 9 -38.74 -31.24 -10.61
CA ALA A 9 -39.77 -30.46 -9.95
C ALA A 9 -39.30 -29.90 -8.59
N THR A 10 -38.60 -30.71 -7.78
CA THR A 10 -38.06 -30.24 -6.51
C THR A 10 -36.99 -29.17 -6.70
N CYS A 11 -36.05 -29.35 -7.64
CA CYS A 11 -35.04 -28.33 -7.95
C CYS A 11 -35.66 -27.00 -8.39
N ILE A 12 -36.72 -27.03 -9.20
CA ILE A 12 -37.41 -25.81 -9.66
C ILE A 12 -38.12 -25.11 -8.51
N ILE A 13 -38.78 -25.85 -7.62
CA ILE A 13 -39.47 -25.29 -6.45
C ILE A 13 -38.46 -24.62 -5.51
N PHE A 14 -37.34 -25.30 -5.19
CA PHE A 14 -36.30 -24.71 -4.36
C PHE A 14 -35.64 -23.48 -5.02
N GLY A 15 -35.39 -23.54 -6.34
CA GLY A 15 -34.88 -22.39 -7.09
C GLY A 15 -35.84 -21.20 -7.10
N ALA A 16 -37.14 -21.45 -7.24
CA ALA A 16 -38.17 -20.41 -7.21
C ALA A 16 -38.32 -19.78 -5.82
N ILE A 17 -38.29 -20.59 -4.75
CA ILE A 17 -38.33 -20.10 -3.36
C ILE A 17 -37.07 -19.26 -3.07
N ALA A 18 -35.89 -19.70 -3.50
CA ALA A 18 -34.64 -18.95 -3.32
C ALA A 18 -34.68 -17.60 -4.08
N TYR A 19 -35.22 -17.59 -5.31
CA TYR A 19 -35.36 -16.38 -6.11
C TYR A 19 -36.32 -15.35 -5.49
N PHE A 20 -37.42 -15.80 -4.90
CA PHE A 20 -38.36 -14.92 -4.18
C PHE A 20 -37.82 -14.48 -2.81
N ALA A 21 -37.11 -15.34 -2.09
CA ALA A 21 -36.46 -14.99 -0.83
C ALA A 21 -35.34 -13.95 -1.02
N ALA A 22 -34.62 -14.02 -2.14
CA ALA A 22 -33.59 -13.03 -2.51
C ALA A 22 -34.16 -11.66 -2.93
N ARG A 23 -35.49 -11.55 -3.15
CA ARG A 23 -36.19 -10.30 -3.44
C ARG A 23 -36.77 -9.62 -2.18
N GLY A 24 -36.54 -10.17 -0.99
CA GLY A 24 -36.76 -9.44 0.26
C GLY A 24 -35.93 -8.15 0.30
N PRO A 25 -36.32 -7.15 1.11
CA PRO A 25 -35.56 -5.91 1.25
C PRO A 25 -34.22 -6.23 1.90
N LEU A 26 -33.21 -6.53 1.08
CA LEU A 26 -31.84 -6.62 1.52
C LEU A 26 -31.47 -5.25 2.13
N PRO A 27 -30.79 -5.21 3.28
CA PRO A 27 -30.23 -3.98 3.81
C PRO A 27 -29.12 -3.49 2.87
N VAL A 28 -29.53 -2.77 1.82
CA VAL A 28 -28.67 -2.10 0.85
C VAL A 28 -27.67 -1.11 1.49
N PRO A 29 -27.89 -0.51 2.69
CA PRO A 29 -26.89 0.36 3.31
C PRO A 29 -25.57 -0.36 3.64
N ASP A 30 -25.63 -1.63 4.08
CA ASP A 30 -24.45 -2.35 4.58
C ASP A 30 -23.56 -2.89 3.45
N ILE A 31 -24.16 -3.23 2.30
CA ILE A 31 -23.39 -3.69 1.13
C ILE A 31 -22.62 -2.52 0.52
N LYS A 32 -23.18 -1.29 0.52
CA LYS A 32 -22.42 -0.10 0.11
C LYS A 32 -21.29 0.25 1.07
N ALA A 33 -21.48 0.05 2.38
CA ALA A 33 -20.42 0.23 3.37
C ALA A 33 -19.30 -0.81 3.18
N ALA A 34 -19.67 -2.08 3.01
CA ALA A 34 -18.73 -3.17 2.75
C ALA A 34 -17.99 -3.03 1.41
N ILE A 35 -18.66 -2.55 0.35
CA ILE A 35 -18.00 -2.28 -0.95
C ILE A 35 -17.10 -1.06 -0.89
N LYS A 36 -17.46 -0.04 -0.10
CA LYS A 36 -16.60 1.15 0.12
C LYS A 36 -15.35 0.81 0.96
N GLU A 37 -15.44 -0.16 1.85
CA GLU A 37 -14.28 -0.72 2.56
C GLU A 37 -13.50 -1.74 1.70
N ALA A 38 -14.17 -2.43 0.80
CA ALA A 38 -13.60 -3.39 -0.15
C ALA A 38 -13.22 -2.78 -1.50
N GLU A 39 -13.16 -1.46 -1.64
CA GLU A 39 -12.41 -0.87 -2.75
C GLU A 39 -10.98 -1.41 -2.64
N PRO A 40 -10.50 -2.20 -3.63
CA PRO A 40 -9.14 -2.71 -3.57
C PRO A 40 -8.26 -1.49 -3.41
N LYS A 41 -7.52 -1.40 -2.29
CA LYS A 41 -6.54 -0.35 -2.04
C LYS A 41 -5.58 -0.38 -3.21
N ARG A 42 -5.86 0.42 -4.24
CA ARG A 42 -5.04 0.50 -5.44
C ARG A 42 -3.68 0.95 -4.95
N PHE A 43 -2.72 0.03 -4.99
CA PHE A 43 -1.33 0.34 -4.70
C PHE A 43 -0.91 1.42 -5.68
N SER A 44 -0.79 2.64 -5.18
CA SER A 44 -0.22 3.74 -5.94
C SER A 44 1.13 4.03 -5.29
N PRO A 45 2.25 3.75 -5.95
CA PRO A 45 3.59 3.99 -5.41
C PRO A 45 3.95 5.49 -5.41
N LYS A 46 2.96 6.38 -5.54
CA LYS A 46 3.16 7.82 -5.59
C LYS A 46 3.72 8.32 -4.26
N ASN A 47 4.65 9.27 -4.35
CA ASN A 47 5.29 9.92 -3.22
C ASN A 47 5.77 8.89 -2.18
N THR A 48 6.49 7.88 -2.66
CA THR A 48 6.91 6.73 -1.85
C THR A 48 8.40 6.51 -1.92
N LEU A 49 9.03 6.37 -0.76
CA LEU A 49 10.40 5.93 -0.59
C LEU A 49 10.41 4.42 -0.34
N PHE A 50 10.95 3.65 -1.27
CA PHE A 50 11.18 2.22 -1.13
C PHE A 50 12.56 1.94 -0.57
N ILE A 51 12.62 1.06 0.42
CA ILE A 51 13.85 0.48 0.96
C ILE A 51 13.76 -1.02 0.75
N ILE A 52 14.49 -1.52 -0.24
CA ILE A 52 14.46 -2.92 -0.65
C ILE A 52 15.78 -3.55 -0.26
N GLY A 53 15.77 -4.75 0.33
CA GLY A 53 16.99 -5.43 0.73
C GLY A 53 16.83 -6.93 0.88
N PRO A 54 17.91 -7.70 1.06
CA PRO A 54 17.82 -9.16 1.11
C PRO A 54 17.19 -9.64 2.44
N THR A 55 17.57 -9.03 3.56
CA THR A 55 17.00 -9.31 4.89
C THR A 55 17.01 -8.05 5.75
N ALA A 56 16.13 -7.99 6.75
CA ALA A 56 16.08 -6.86 7.68
C ALA A 56 17.37 -6.70 8.52
N ASN A 57 18.14 -7.78 8.69
CA ASN A 57 19.38 -7.78 9.48
C ASN A 57 20.65 -7.57 8.63
N HIS A 58 20.51 -7.51 7.30
CA HIS A 58 21.63 -7.21 6.41
C HIS A 58 22.27 -5.85 6.76
N ASN A 59 23.59 -5.74 6.59
CA ASN A 59 24.36 -4.56 7.03
C ASN A 59 23.81 -3.26 6.41
N ALA A 60 23.63 -3.25 5.08
CA ALA A 60 23.08 -2.10 4.35
C ALA A 60 21.69 -1.69 4.85
N CYS A 61 20.79 -2.65 5.11
CA CYS A 61 19.43 -2.39 5.60
C CYS A 61 19.45 -1.76 7.00
N ARG A 62 20.26 -2.31 7.92
CA ARG A 62 20.41 -1.77 9.28
C ARG A 62 20.99 -0.36 9.25
N MET A 63 21.98 -0.13 8.39
CA MET A 63 22.59 1.17 8.20
C MET A 63 21.58 2.17 7.65
N GLN A 64 20.83 1.81 6.60
CA GLN A 64 19.82 2.68 6.00
C GLN A 64 18.77 3.11 7.01
N ARG A 65 18.23 2.20 7.84
CA ARG A 65 17.25 2.56 8.89
C ARG A 65 17.79 3.60 9.88
N ARG A 66 19.09 3.54 10.21
CA ARG A 66 19.74 4.55 11.07
C ARG A 66 19.89 5.88 10.34
N LEU A 67 20.34 5.85 9.08
CA LEU A 67 20.53 7.02 8.24
C LEU A 67 19.22 7.73 7.89
N LEU A 68 18.09 7.02 7.90
CA LEU A 68 16.78 7.57 7.59
C LEU A 68 16.19 8.40 8.75
N LYS A 69 16.56 8.13 10.01
CA LYS A 69 15.95 8.78 11.19
C LYS A 69 15.88 10.31 11.09
N PRO A 70 16.93 11.03 10.66
CA PRO A 70 16.89 12.48 10.53
C PRO A 70 15.92 12.98 9.45
N ALA A 71 15.61 12.17 8.42
CA ALA A 71 14.70 12.55 7.33
C ALA A 71 13.21 12.37 7.67
N ILE A 72 12.88 11.67 8.77
CA ILE A 72 11.49 11.31 9.11
C ILE A 72 10.56 12.54 9.14
N ALA A 73 11.00 13.65 9.75
CA ALA A 73 10.18 14.85 9.85
C ALA A 73 9.85 15.47 8.47
N ALA A 74 10.81 15.44 7.54
CA ALA A 74 10.59 15.92 6.17
C ALA A 74 9.65 14.98 5.41
N LEU A 75 9.86 13.67 5.53
CA LEU A 75 9.01 12.66 4.91
C LEU A 75 7.55 12.77 5.39
N ILE A 76 7.32 12.97 6.69
CA ILE A 76 5.97 13.16 7.23
C ILE A 76 5.34 14.47 6.73
N ARG A 77 6.11 15.56 6.67
CA ARG A 77 5.61 16.87 6.23
C ARG A 77 5.12 16.82 4.78
N GLU A 78 5.88 16.15 3.93
CA GLU A 78 5.62 16.01 2.50
C GLU A 78 4.69 14.82 2.17
N ASP A 79 4.09 14.17 3.16
CA ASP A 79 3.23 12.98 3.02
C ASP A 79 3.89 11.84 2.22
N VAL A 80 5.19 11.64 2.42
CA VAL A 80 5.95 10.56 1.80
C VAL A 80 5.71 9.27 2.57
N SER A 81 5.26 8.23 1.86
CA SER A 81 5.18 6.88 2.41
C SER A 81 6.54 6.20 2.37
N VAL A 82 6.97 5.54 3.44
CA VAL A 82 8.16 4.69 3.42
C VAL A 82 7.72 3.25 3.36
N ILE A 83 8.11 2.52 2.30
CA ILE A 83 7.82 1.09 2.16
C ILE A 83 9.11 0.30 2.26
N GLU A 84 9.19 -0.61 3.23
CA GLU A 84 10.34 -1.50 3.39
C GLU A 84 9.99 -2.91 2.91
N VAL A 85 10.89 -3.50 2.13
CA VAL A 85 10.76 -4.87 1.62
C VAL A 85 12.07 -5.62 1.85
N TYR A 86 12.02 -6.64 2.70
CA TYR A 86 13.20 -7.43 3.05
C TYR A 86 12.99 -8.89 2.65
N GLY A 87 13.69 -9.33 1.60
CA GLY A 87 13.55 -10.66 1.02
C GLY A 87 12.08 -10.97 0.71
N LEU A 88 11.60 -12.09 1.25
CA LEU A 88 10.20 -12.55 1.10
C LEU A 88 9.32 -12.20 2.32
N THR A 89 9.85 -11.42 3.28
CA THR A 89 9.03 -10.99 4.42
C THR A 89 7.95 -10.01 3.97
N ARG A 90 6.82 -10.00 4.69
CA ARG A 90 5.72 -9.08 4.41
C ARG A 90 6.23 -7.64 4.37
N PRO A 91 5.95 -6.88 3.28
CA PRO A 91 6.29 -5.48 3.21
C PRO A 91 5.69 -4.69 4.36
N THR A 92 6.41 -3.67 4.81
CA THR A 92 5.92 -2.72 5.81
C THR A 92 5.76 -1.35 5.17
N LYS A 93 4.69 -0.62 5.52
CA LYS A 93 4.50 0.79 5.19
C LYS A 93 4.54 1.59 6.47
N ASN A 94 5.51 2.51 6.58
CA ASN A 94 5.74 3.33 7.78
C ASN A 94 5.84 2.47 9.06
N GLY A 95 6.37 1.25 8.95
CA GLY A 95 6.49 0.28 10.04
C GLY A 95 5.27 -0.64 10.24
N GLU A 96 4.13 -0.40 9.59
CA GLU A 96 2.94 -1.26 9.68
C GLU A 96 2.97 -2.34 8.59
N GLN A 97 2.65 -3.59 8.94
CA GLN A 97 2.63 -4.69 7.96
C GLN A 97 1.52 -4.51 6.92
N MET A 98 1.86 -4.78 5.66
CA MET A 98 0.92 -4.79 4.54
C MET A 98 0.57 -6.23 4.18
N GLU A 99 -0.57 -6.74 4.65
CA GLU A 99 -0.96 -8.13 4.40
C GLU A 99 -1.33 -8.42 2.93
N TRP A 100 -1.71 -7.40 2.18
CA TRP A 100 -2.22 -7.52 0.82
C TRP A 100 -1.15 -7.35 -0.27
N LEU A 101 0.06 -6.91 0.09
CA LEU A 101 1.13 -6.61 -0.87
C LEU A 101 2.17 -7.74 -0.87
N ASP A 102 2.33 -8.40 -2.01
CA ASP A 102 3.33 -9.44 -2.18
C ASP A 102 4.74 -8.85 -2.33
N ALA A 103 5.70 -9.38 -1.56
CA ALA A 103 7.07 -8.91 -1.57
C ALA A 103 7.78 -9.21 -2.90
N SER A 104 7.56 -10.39 -3.47
CA SER A 104 8.23 -10.82 -4.72
C SER A 104 7.76 -9.98 -5.89
N LEU A 105 6.44 -9.77 -5.99
CA LEU A 105 5.82 -8.94 -7.03
C LEU A 105 6.32 -7.49 -6.94
N LEU A 106 6.39 -6.92 -5.73
CA LEU A 106 6.89 -5.56 -5.57
C LEU A 106 8.38 -5.46 -5.95
N ARG A 107 9.22 -6.41 -5.54
CA ARG A 107 10.64 -6.43 -5.91
C ARG A 107 10.82 -6.51 -7.42
N HIS A 108 10.09 -7.40 -8.09
CA HIS A 108 10.11 -7.52 -9.54
C HIS A 108 9.62 -6.24 -10.23
N ALA A 109 8.51 -5.66 -9.78
CA ALA A 109 7.96 -4.42 -10.34
C ALA A 109 8.90 -3.21 -10.18
N MET A 110 9.76 -3.24 -9.15
CA MET A 110 10.76 -2.21 -8.88
C MET A 110 12.14 -2.58 -9.48
N ASP A 111 12.25 -3.66 -10.25
CA ASP A 111 13.51 -4.17 -10.82
C ASP A 111 14.58 -4.38 -9.73
N ALA A 112 14.19 -4.85 -8.55
CA ALA A 112 14.97 -4.86 -7.32
C ALA A 112 15.00 -6.26 -6.67
N GLU A 113 15.21 -7.26 -7.51
CA GLU A 113 15.11 -8.69 -7.16
C GLU A 113 16.25 -9.10 -6.23
N GLU A 114 17.48 -8.66 -6.50
CA GLU A 114 18.69 -9.02 -5.76
C GLU A 114 19.44 -7.80 -5.25
N GLY A 115 19.94 -7.86 -4.02
CA GLY A 115 20.72 -6.78 -3.42
C GLY A 115 19.89 -5.80 -2.58
N PHE A 116 20.42 -4.59 -2.43
CA PHE A 116 19.87 -3.52 -1.60
C PHE A 116 19.61 -2.28 -2.47
N PHE A 117 18.45 -1.65 -2.29
CA PHE A 117 18.06 -0.46 -3.03
C PHE A 117 17.33 0.56 -2.16
N VAL A 118 17.58 1.83 -2.46
CA VAL A 118 16.76 2.96 -2.02
C VAL A 118 16.21 3.63 -3.27
N ILE A 119 14.88 3.67 -3.41
CA ILE A 119 14.20 4.17 -4.61
C ILE A 119 13.15 5.18 -4.17
N PHE A 120 13.13 6.36 -4.78
CA PHE A 120 12.09 7.35 -4.52
C PHE A 120 11.24 7.58 -5.76
N VAL A 121 9.92 7.50 -5.57
CA VAL A 121 8.91 7.75 -6.59
C VAL A 121 8.12 9.00 -6.21
N ASP A 122 8.00 9.96 -7.13
CA ASP A 122 7.30 11.24 -6.92
C ASP A 122 5.77 11.13 -6.97
N ALA A 123 5.08 12.27 -6.91
CA ALA A 123 3.61 12.34 -6.92
C ALA A 123 3.01 11.97 -8.29
N GLU A 124 3.80 12.12 -9.35
CA GLU A 124 3.47 11.77 -10.72
C GLU A 124 3.63 10.25 -10.96
N GLY A 125 4.38 9.56 -10.09
CA GLY A 125 4.68 8.14 -10.20
C GLY A 125 5.99 7.85 -10.93
N LYS A 126 6.83 8.87 -11.12
CA LYS A 126 8.15 8.76 -11.74
C LYS A 126 9.22 8.54 -10.68
N THR A 127 10.16 7.66 -10.97
CA THR A 127 11.35 7.45 -10.14
C THR A 127 12.28 8.66 -10.27
N LEU A 128 12.48 9.43 -9.19
CA LEU A 128 13.43 10.56 -9.18
C LEU A 128 14.86 10.07 -8.96
N PHE A 129 15.04 9.07 -8.10
CA PHE A 129 16.34 8.46 -7.91
C PHE A 129 16.22 6.99 -7.52
N ARG A 130 17.31 6.27 -7.81
CA ARG A 130 17.58 4.89 -7.43
C ARG A 130 19.03 4.83 -6.97
N SER A 131 19.27 4.15 -5.85
CA SER A 131 20.60 3.92 -5.29
C SER A 131 20.72 2.47 -4.84
N GLU A 132 21.83 1.83 -5.16
CA GLU A 132 22.16 0.46 -4.70
C GLU A 132 22.96 0.46 -3.39
N ALA A 133 23.27 1.66 -2.88
CA ALA A 133 24.00 1.87 -1.64
C ALA A 133 23.14 2.66 -0.64
N PRO A 134 23.38 2.50 0.69
CA PRO A 134 22.74 3.31 1.70
C PRO A 134 22.96 4.81 1.44
N MET A 135 21.92 5.60 1.66
CA MET A 135 21.91 7.04 1.43
C MET A 135 21.73 7.81 2.73
N LEU A 136 22.41 8.95 2.85
CA LEU A 136 22.22 9.86 3.98
C LEU A 136 20.86 10.56 3.86
N ALA A 137 20.28 10.92 5.01
CA ALA A 137 19.05 11.70 5.07
C ALA A 137 19.09 12.97 4.21
N ARG A 138 20.20 13.71 4.24
CA ARG A 138 20.37 14.95 3.47
C ARG A 138 20.29 14.69 1.96
N ASP A 139 20.93 13.62 1.49
CA ASP A 139 20.98 13.27 0.07
C ASP A 139 19.59 12.82 -0.42
N ILE A 140 18.84 12.12 0.44
CA ILE A 140 17.44 11.75 0.17
C ILE A 140 16.57 13.00 0.05
N ILE A 141 16.66 13.92 1.03
CA ILE A 141 15.87 15.16 1.05
C ILE A 141 16.14 16.01 -0.19
N GLU A 142 17.43 16.20 -0.52
CA GLU A 142 17.85 16.98 -1.68
C GLU A 142 17.37 16.34 -2.99
N ARG A 143 17.64 15.05 -3.20
CA ARG A 143 17.28 14.36 -4.44
C ARG A 143 15.77 14.13 -4.62
N ALA A 144 15.03 13.98 -3.53
CA ALA A 144 13.56 13.92 -3.58
C ALA A 144 12.91 15.31 -3.61
N SER A 145 13.71 16.39 -3.55
CA SER A 145 13.24 17.78 -3.49
C SER A 145 12.22 17.99 -2.36
N LEU A 146 12.47 17.39 -1.20
CA LEU A 146 11.58 17.49 -0.03
C LEU A 146 11.82 18.82 0.68
N GLY A 147 10.76 19.60 0.89
CA GLY A 147 10.86 20.93 1.51
C GLY A 147 11.21 22.08 0.55
N VAL A 148 11.27 21.84 -0.76
CA VAL A 148 11.16 22.90 -1.76
C VAL A 148 9.66 23.07 -2.03
N ASP A 149 9.12 24.29 -1.89
CA ASP A 149 7.73 24.60 -2.24
C ASP A 149 7.47 24.14 -3.69
N ARG A 150 6.86 22.96 -3.83
CA ARG A 150 6.41 22.46 -5.12
C ARG A 150 5.38 23.48 -5.61
N GLY A 151 5.62 24.04 -6.81
CA GLY A 151 4.76 25.05 -7.43
C GLY A 151 3.28 24.65 -7.51
N PRO A 152 2.40 25.49 -8.10
CA PRO A 152 0.95 25.55 -7.80
C PRO A 152 0.09 24.34 -8.24
N GLY A 153 0.67 23.15 -8.43
CA GLY A 153 0.01 21.86 -8.62
C GLY A 153 0.28 20.83 -7.52
N GLY A 154 0.97 21.18 -6.43
CA GLY A 154 1.16 20.31 -5.27
C GLY A 154 -0.19 19.85 -4.70
N ALA A 155 -0.38 18.54 -4.54
CA ALA A 155 -1.60 17.96 -4.01
C ALA A 155 -2.03 18.68 -2.71
N PRO A 156 -3.34 18.95 -2.52
CA PRO A 156 -3.80 19.73 -1.38
C PRO A 156 -3.33 19.06 -0.09
N THR A 157 -2.78 19.86 0.84
CA THR A 157 -2.37 19.47 2.19
C THR A 157 -3.52 18.75 2.91
N LYS A 158 -3.66 17.44 2.68
CA LYS A 158 -4.54 16.59 3.47
C LYS A 158 -3.86 16.43 4.82
N LYS A 159 -4.54 16.89 5.87
CA LYS A 159 -4.09 16.76 7.26
C LYS A 159 -3.79 15.29 7.54
N SER A 160 -2.50 14.97 7.68
CA SER A 160 -2.02 13.61 7.97
C SER A 160 -2.76 13.02 9.16
N LEU A 161 -3.37 11.84 8.96
CA LEU A 161 -4.08 11.11 10.01
C LEU A 161 -3.14 10.68 11.15
N VAL A 162 -1.84 10.55 10.87
CA VAL A 162 -0.80 10.21 11.86
C VAL A 162 -0.61 11.36 12.85
N LEU A 163 -0.54 12.61 12.35
CA LEU A 163 -0.47 13.80 13.21
C LEU A 163 -1.75 14.00 14.04
N LYS A 164 -2.90 13.55 13.51
CA LYS A 164 -4.16 13.60 14.26
C LYS A 164 -4.18 12.59 15.41
N LYS A 165 -3.64 11.38 15.22
CA LYS A 165 -3.53 10.37 16.28
C LYS A 165 -2.53 10.79 17.37
N LEU A 166 -1.39 11.38 17.00
CA LEU A 166 -0.37 11.85 17.96
C LEU A 166 -0.80 13.07 18.79
N ARG A 167 -1.78 13.86 18.34
CA ARG A 167 -2.37 14.96 19.13
C ARG A 167 -3.53 14.54 20.03
N ALA A 168 -4.06 13.33 19.84
CA ALA A 168 -5.20 12.80 20.59
C ALA A 168 -4.79 11.86 21.73
N ALA A 169 -3.48 11.56 21.85
CA ALA A 169 -2.85 10.87 22.97
C ALA A 169 -2.08 11.90 23.81
#